data_AF-A0A2J0MCS3-F1
#
_entry.id   AF-A0A2J0MCS3-F1
#
_cell.length_a   1.000
_cell.length_b   1.000
_cell.length_c   1.000
_cell.angle_alpha   90.00
_cell.angle_beta   90.00
_cell.angle_gamma   90.00
#
_symmetry.space_group_name_H-M   'P 1'
#
loop_
_entity.id
_entity.type
_entity.pdbx_description
1 polymer ?
#
loop_
_entity_poly.entity_id
_entity_poly.type
_entity_poly.pdbx_seq_one_letter_code
_entity_poly.pdbx_strand_id
1 'polypeptide(L)'
;MGIAPTWILAKLGTKIRKPDGLILINDTNLDTIIKGLPIEKICGIGPALAARLQTLGIFTCDQLKAAPENILTDNFGQSTGRWMYQVLRTELSRFDLENKVEPYTQNPGPKSIGHSYTLPRETRDKNVILAWLRMLSEMVAERARKGGWTGRTVSLWTSSKNESSIRQKTYGLPTNDGWEIFTRSRAILSQKKGIISGVRALGVSLSGLISDCALSLLTEQKKREALLCAMDQVNARYGDWTLSPAVLSHINPRNTN
;
A
#
# COMPACT_ATOMS: atom_id res chain seq x y z
N MET A 1 -21.75 9.88 11.89
CA MET A 1 -21.88 9.70 10.43
C MET A 1 -21.84 11.05 9.75
N GLY A 2 -21.09 11.21 8.67
CA GLY A 2 -21.10 12.41 7.83
C GLY A 2 -21.82 12.15 6.50
N ILE A 3 -22.70 13.06 6.11
CA ILE A 3 -23.45 13.04 4.85
C ILE A 3 -23.05 14.30 4.09
N ALA A 4 -22.60 14.15 2.84
CA ALA A 4 -22.19 15.28 2.00
C ALA A 4 -22.24 14.92 0.50
N PRO A 5 -22.25 15.91 -0.41
CA PRO A 5 -22.20 15.68 -1.86
C PRO A 5 -20.96 14.91 -2.35
N THR A 6 -19.81 15.10 -1.69
CA THR A 6 -18.55 14.41 -2.01
C THR A 6 -18.10 13.51 -0.87
N TRP A 7 -17.44 12.40 -1.19
CA TRP A 7 -17.00 11.44 -0.18
C TRP A 7 -15.93 12.03 0.75
N ILE A 8 -15.14 13.01 0.27
CA ILE A 8 -14.12 13.70 1.08
C ILE A 8 -14.79 14.56 2.14
N LEU A 9 -15.82 15.34 1.77
CA LEU A 9 -16.61 16.13 2.72
C LEU A 9 -17.34 15.22 3.71
N ALA A 10 -17.92 14.09 3.26
CA ALA A 10 -18.57 13.14 4.16
C ALA A 10 -17.58 12.54 5.18
N LYS A 11 -16.36 12.23 4.73
CA LYS A 11 -15.27 11.74 5.61
C LYS A 11 -14.76 12.84 6.55
N LEU A 12 -14.70 14.09 6.10
CA LEU A 12 -14.37 15.25 6.93
C LEU A 12 -15.41 15.45 8.03
N GLY A 13 -16.70 15.48 7.69
CA GLY A 13 -17.80 15.59 8.65
C GLY A 13 -17.77 14.48 9.70
N THR A 14 -17.49 13.25 9.28
CA THR A 14 -17.33 12.11 10.20
C THR A 14 -16.17 12.30 11.18
N LYS A 15 -15.07 12.97 10.80
CA LYS A 15 -13.96 13.29 11.73
C LYS A 15 -14.32 14.40 12.72
N ILE A 16 -15.16 15.36 12.33
CA ILE A 16 -15.51 16.53 13.16
C ILE A 16 -16.43 16.13 14.31
N ARG A 17 -17.43 15.28 14.06
CA ARG A 17 -18.50 14.95 15.01
C ARG A 17 -18.39 13.55 15.64
N LYS A 18 -17.18 13.04 15.85
CA LYS A 18 -16.97 11.80 16.61
C LYS A 18 -16.81 12.09 18.11
N PRO A 19 -17.29 11.20 19.01
CA PRO A 19 -18.13 10.01 18.76
C PRO A 19 -19.62 10.35 18.56
N ASP A 20 -20.39 9.40 18.01
CA ASP A 20 -21.87 9.39 17.89
C ASP A 20 -22.60 10.60 17.26
N GLY A 21 -21.89 11.51 16.59
CA GLY A 21 -22.53 12.64 15.92
C GLY A 21 -22.91 12.36 14.47
N LEU A 22 -24.09 12.84 14.06
CA LEU A 22 -24.53 12.98 12.67
C LEU A 22 -24.24 14.41 12.19
N ILE A 23 -23.71 14.56 10.98
CA ILE A 23 -23.53 15.88 10.35
C ILE A 23 -23.88 15.81 8.87
N LEU A 24 -24.69 16.76 8.42
CA LEU A 24 -24.98 17.02 7.01
C LEU A 24 -24.14 18.21 6.57
N ILE A 25 -23.35 18.06 5.51
CA ILE A 25 -22.58 19.12 4.88
C ILE A 25 -23.19 19.40 3.50
N ASN A 26 -23.48 20.65 3.21
CA ASN A 26 -24.02 21.13 1.93
C ASN A 26 -23.49 22.54 1.64
N ASP A 27 -23.86 23.09 0.49
CA ASP A 27 -23.37 24.38 0.00
C ASP A 27 -23.61 25.53 0.99
N THR A 28 -24.74 25.49 1.71
CA THR A 28 -25.16 26.57 2.60
C THR A 28 -24.46 26.56 3.96
N ASN A 29 -23.95 25.40 4.40
CA ASN A 29 -23.33 25.26 5.71
C ASN A 29 -21.82 24.96 5.67
N LEU A 30 -21.26 24.62 4.49
CA LEU A 30 -19.88 24.20 4.35
C LEU A 30 -18.90 25.25 4.91
N ASP A 31 -19.06 26.51 4.54
CA ASP A 31 -18.16 27.59 4.96
C ASP A 31 -18.14 27.77 6.48
N THR A 32 -19.31 27.65 7.12
CA THR A 32 -19.43 27.69 8.58
C THR A 32 -18.73 26.51 9.23
N ILE A 33 -18.83 25.32 8.65
CA ILE A 33 -18.27 24.08 9.21
C ILE A 33 -16.75 24.04 9.10
N ILE A 34 -16.17 24.55 8.00
CA ILE A 34 -14.73 24.47 7.76
C ILE A 34 -13.94 25.65 8.33
N LYS A 35 -14.64 26.71 8.77
CA LYS A 35 -14.02 27.92 9.31
C LYS A 35 -13.10 27.61 10.48
N GLY A 36 -11.82 27.93 10.35
CA GLY A 36 -10.80 27.70 11.38
C GLY A 36 -10.43 26.23 11.58
N LEU A 37 -10.96 25.30 10.77
CA LEU A 37 -10.65 23.88 10.87
C LEU A 37 -9.23 23.62 10.34
N PRO A 38 -8.36 22.91 11.06
CA PRO A 38 -7.01 22.62 10.58
C PRO A 38 -6.99 21.81 9.28
N ILE A 39 -6.10 22.16 8.33
CA ILE A 39 -5.99 21.49 7.02
C ILE A 39 -5.71 19.98 7.10
N GLU A 40 -5.07 19.51 8.17
CA GLU A 40 -4.75 18.09 8.41
C GLU A 40 -6.00 17.23 8.62
N LYS A 41 -7.17 17.86 8.88
CA LYS A 41 -8.43 17.15 8.96
C LYS A 41 -8.88 16.62 7.59
N ILE A 42 -8.48 17.27 6.50
CA ILE A 42 -8.82 16.88 5.13
C ILE A 42 -8.18 15.51 4.80
N CYS A 43 -8.99 14.58 4.29
CA CYS A 43 -8.47 13.30 3.84
C CYS A 43 -7.57 13.51 2.60
N GLY A 44 -6.32 13.04 2.67
CA GLY A 44 -5.33 13.26 1.60
C GLY A 44 -4.28 14.31 1.95
N ILE A 45 -4.51 15.14 2.97
CA ILE A 45 -3.50 16.07 3.49
C ILE A 45 -2.84 15.46 4.73
N GLY A 46 -1.63 14.91 4.54
CA GLY A 46 -0.77 14.43 5.62
C GLY A 46 0.18 15.51 6.16
N PRO A 47 0.95 15.23 7.23
CA PRO A 47 1.80 16.21 7.90
C PRO A 47 2.79 16.93 6.99
N ALA A 48 3.41 16.22 6.04
CA ALA A 48 4.35 16.81 5.09
C ALA A 48 3.67 17.79 4.13
N LEU A 49 2.45 17.46 3.67
CA LEU A 49 1.69 18.33 2.78
C LEU A 49 1.14 19.54 3.52
N ALA A 50 0.69 19.34 4.76
CA ALA A 50 0.26 20.41 5.64
C ALA A 50 1.39 21.40 5.94
N ALA A 51 2.58 20.90 6.31
CA ALA A 51 3.75 21.76 6.52
C ALA A 51 4.06 22.61 5.27
N ARG A 52 3.98 22.04 4.07
CA ARG A 52 4.17 22.79 2.82
C ARG A 52 3.07 23.84 2.59
N LEU A 53 1.80 23.53 2.84
CA LEU A 53 0.71 24.51 2.76
C LEU A 53 0.88 25.65 3.77
N GLN A 54 1.36 25.34 4.97
CA GLN A 54 1.64 26.32 6.01
C GLN A 54 2.76 27.29 5.61
N THR A 55 3.77 26.84 4.84
CA THR A 55 4.77 27.77 4.27
C THR A 55 4.19 28.80 3.29
N LEU A 56 3.01 28.51 2.73
CA LEU A 56 2.25 29.44 1.88
C LEU A 56 1.23 30.27 2.67
N GLY A 57 1.23 30.18 4.01
CA GLY A 57 0.27 30.86 4.87
C GLY A 57 -1.10 30.18 4.96
N ILE A 58 -1.24 28.94 4.48
CA ILE A 58 -2.49 28.18 4.52
C ILE A 58 -2.44 27.20 5.68
N PHE A 59 -3.15 27.51 6.76
CA PHE A 59 -3.24 26.73 7.99
C PHE A 59 -4.60 26.06 8.17
N THR A 60 -5.66 26.66 7.63
CA THR A 60 -7.04 26.21 7.83
C THR A 60 -7.75 25.84 6.53
N CYS A 61 -8.82 25.04 6.64
CA CYS A 61 -9.63 24.60 5.52
C CYS A 61 -10.28 25.77 4.77
N ASP A 62 -10.78 26.79 5.48
CA ASP A 62 -11.34 28.00 4.86
C ASP A 62 -10.28 28.78 4.06
N GLN A 63 -9.04 28.86 4.56
CA GLN A 63 -7.93 29.45 3.82
C GLN A 63 -7.59 28.64 2.56
N LEU A 64 -7.59 27.31 2.65
CA LEU A 64 -7.37 26.45 1.49
C LEU A 64 -8.49 26.60 0.45
N LYS A 65 -9.75 26.69 0.88
CA LYS A 65 -10.90 26.88 -0.03
C LYS A 65 -10.81 28.22 -0.78
N ALA A 66 -10.29 29.26 -0.12
CA ALA A 66 -10.08 30.58 -0.70
C ALA A 66 -8.81 30.69 -1.58
N ALA A 67 -7.90 29.71 -1.50
CA ALA A 67 -6.65 29.76 -2.23
C ALA A 67 -6.88 29.67 -3.76
N PRO A 68 -6.24 30.53 -4.56
CA PRO A 68 -6.33 30.46 -6.02
C PRO A 68 -5.78 29.15 -6.59
N GLU A 69 -6.42 28.59 -7.63
CA GLU A 69 -6.00 27.33 -8.26
C GLU A 69 -4.55 27.40 -8.76
N ASN A 70 -4.14 28.51 -9.37
CA ASN A 70 -2.80 28.70 -9.91
C ASN A 70 -1.71 28.61 -8.82
N ILE A 71 -1.93 29.24 -7.66
CA ILE A 71 -0.98 29.15 -6.53
C ILE A 71 -0.80 27.70 -6.08
N LEU A 72 -1.88 26.93 -6.04
CA LEU A 72 -1.83 25.52 -5.67
C LEU A 72 -1.17 24.66 -6.76
N THR A 73 -1.47 24.88 -8.04
CA THR A 73 -0.86 24.12 -9.14
C THR A 73 0.62 24.41 -9.30
N ASP A 74 1.05 25.65 -9.10
CA ASP A 74 2.46 26.05 -9.24
C ASP A 74 3.33 25.45 -8.12
N ASN A 75 2.79 25.35 -6.90
CA ASN A 75 3.54 24.82 -5.76
C ASN A 75 3.47 23.30 -5.61
N PHE A 76 2.36 22.67 -6.00
CA PHE A 76 2.12 21.23 -5.78
C PHE A 76 2.02 20.40 -7.06
N GLY A 77 2.11 21.04 -8.23
CA GLY A 77 1.93 20.42 -9.54
C GLY A 77 0.44 20.35 -9.95
N GLN A 78 0.22 20.16 -11.25
CA GLN A 78 -1.11 20.28 -11.86
C GLN A 78 -2.17 19.38 -11.21
N SER A 79 -1.84 18.11 -10.96
CA SER A 79 -2.80 17.15 -10.41
C SER A 79 -3.15 17.45 -8.96
N THR A 80 -2.14 17.58 -8.09
CA THR A 80 -2.33 17.78 -6.66
C THR A 80 -2.90 19.17 -6.36
N GLY A 81 -2.40 20.22 -7.02
CA GLY A 81 -2.89 21.58 -6.83
C GLY A 81 -4.36 21.74 -7.25
N ARG A 82 -4.75 21.16 -8.38
CA ARG A 82 -6.15 21.13 -8.82
C ARG A 82 -7.04 20.34 -7.86
N TRP A 83 -6.58 19.19 -7.38
CA TRP A 83 -7.30 18.43 -6.36
C TRP A 83 -7.52 19.27 -5.09
N MET A 84 -6.49 19.95 -4.58
CA MET A 84 -6.60 20.84 -3.42
C MET A 84 -7.60 21.97 -3.63
N TYR A 85 -7.63 22.56 -4.82
CA TYR A 85 -8.58 23.62 -5.16
C TYR A 85 -10.05 23.12 -5.16
N GLN A 86 -10.25 21.85 -5.50
CA GLN A 86 -11.57 21.24 -5.64
C GLN A 86 -12.08 20.57 -4.35
N VAL A 87 -11.19 20.15 -3.45
CA VAL A 87 -11.50 19.26 -2.32
C VAL A 87 -12.52 19.81 -1.30
N LEU A 88 -12.63 21.14 -1.19
CA LEU A 88 -13.57 21.84 -0.30
C LEU A 88 -14.68 22.55 -1.07
N ARG A 89 -15.08 21.97 -2.20
CA ARG A 89 -16.23 22.40 -2.99
C ARG A 89 -17.27 21.28 -2.98
N THR A 90 -18.53 21.66 -3.07
CA THR A 90 -19.67 20.73 -3.05
C THR A 90 -20.07 20.27 -4.45
N GLU A 91 -19.72 21.06 -5.46
CA GLU A 91 -19.80 20.67 -6.87
C GLU A 91 -18.96 19.42 -7.11
N LEU A 92 -19.54 18.43 -7.80
CA LEU A 92 -18.82 17.24 -8.23
C LEU A 92 -17.70 17.66 -9.18
N SER A 93 -16.47 17.57 -8.70
CA SER A 93 -15.30 17.85 -9.53
C SER A 93 -15.05 16.71 -10.51
N ARG A 94 -14.23 16.95 -11.55
CA ARG A 94 -13.72 15.85 -12.38
C ARG A 94 -13.01 14.79 -11.54
N PHE A 95 -12.31 15.21 -10.48
CA PHE A 95 -11.68 14.28 -9.55
C PHE A 95 -12.70 13.37 -8.87
N ASP A 96 -13.84 13.89 -8.42
CA ASP A 96 -14.91 13.08 -7.82
C ASP A 96 -15.56 12.13 -8.83
N LEU A 97 -15.64 12.55 -10.10
CA LEU A 97 -16.18 11.73 -11.18
C LEU A 97 -15.22 10.61 -11.62
N GLU A 98 -13.92 10.85 -11.57
CA GLU A 98 -12.87 9.87 -11.87
C GLU A 98 -12.60 8.94 -10.67
N ASN A 99 -12.78 9.42 -9.44
CA ASN A 99 -12.57 8.68 -8.20
C ASN A 99 -13.91 8.40 -7.51
N LYS A 100 -14.90 7.99 -8.30
CA LYS A 100 -16.21 7.59 -7.77
C LYS A 100 -16.02 6.42 -6.81
N VAL A 101 -16.87 6.39 -5.80
CA VAL A 101 -16.95 5.24 -4.90
C VAL A 101 -17.47 4.05 -5.73
N GLU A 102 -16.55 3.18 -6.14
CA GLU A 102 -16.92 1.95 -6.83
C GLU A 102 -17.62 1.01 -5.83
N PRO A 103 -18.73 0.37 -6.24
CA PRO A 103 -19.34 -0.68 -5.45
C PRO A 103 -18.32 -1.78 -5.14
N TYR A 104 -18.36 -2.32 -3.92
CA TYR A 104 -17.48 -3.43 -3.52
C TYR A 104 -17.54 -4.63 -4.49
N THR A 105 -18.69 -4.82 -5.15
CA THR A 105 -18.94 -5.87 -6.14
C THR A 105 -18.19 -5.69 -7.46
N GLN A 106 -17.65 -4.49 -7.74
CA GLN A 106 -16.93 -4.16 -8.99
C GLN A 106 -15.41 -4.06 -8.80
N ASN A 107 -14.88 -4.46 -7.64
CA ASN A 107 -13.46 -4.34 -7.35
C ASN A 107 -12.60 -5.10 -8.39
N PRO A 108 -11.76 -4.43 -9.20
CA PRO A 108 -10.98 -5.05 -10.28
C PRO A 108 -9.85 -5.96 -9.79
N GLY A 109 -9.82 -6.28 -8.50
CA GLY A 109 -8.76 -7.03 -7.85
C GLY A 109 -7.59 -6.13 -7.44
N PRO A 110 -6.66 -6.65 -6.63
CA PRO A 110 -5.48 -5.90 -6.22
C PRO A 110 -4.59 -5.56 -7.42
N LYS A 111 -4.00 -4.36 -7.44
CA LYS A 111 -2.94 -4.00 -8.39
C LYS A 111 -1.58 -4.63 -8.04
N SER A 112 -1.40 -4.91 -6.76
CA SER A 112 -0.20 -5.54 -6.21
C SER A 112 -0.51 -6.26 -4.91
N ILE A 113 0.25 -7.32 -4.61
CA ILE A 113 0.19 -8.07 -3.35
C ILE A 113 1.58 -8.02 -2.73
N GLY A 114 1.70 -7.50 -1.51
CA GLY A 114 2.99 -7.33 -0.86
C GLY A 114 2.95 -7.50 0.66
N HIS A 115 4.11 -7.77 1.23
CA HIS A 115 4.34 -7.75 2.67
C HIS A 115 5.65 -7.02 2.97
N SER A 116 5.66 -6.26 4.06
CA SER A 116 6.83 -5.57 4.55
C SER A 116 6.96 -5.75 6.05
N TYR A 117 8.20 -5.76 6.53
CA TYR A 117 8.50 -5.85 7.95
C TYR A 117 9.57 -4.84 8.35
N THR A 118 9.37 -4.21 9.50
CA THR A 118 10.37 -3.34 10.15
C THR A 118 11.05 -4.14 11.25
N LEU A 119 12.34 -4.42 11.06
CA LEU A 119 13.16 -5.22 11.98
C LEU A 119 13.30 -4.53 13.34
N PRO A 120 13.47 -5.26 14.45
CA PRO A 120 13.70 -4.66 15.78
C PRO A 120 14.97 -3.83 15.89
N ARG A 121 16.00 -4.15 15.11
CA ARG A 121 17.25 -3.39 14.98
C ARG A 121 17.69 -3.36 13.51
N GLU A 122 18.36 -2.29 13.11
CA GLU A 122 18.99 -2.23 11.79
C GLU A 122 20.13 -3.26 11.73
N THR A 123 20.19 -4.05 10.66
CA THR A 123 21.17 -5.13 10.52
C THR A 123 21.88 -5.08 9.16
N ARG A 124 23.14 -5.51 9.15
CA ARG A 124 23.94 -5.78 7.95
C ARG A 124 24.17 -7.28 7.73
N ASP A 125 23.66 -8.11 8.64
CA ASP A 125 23.77 -9.56 8.53
C ASP A 125 22.93 -10.06 7.36
N LYS A 126 23.64 -10.55 6.34
CA LYS A 126 23.04 -11.10 5.13
C LYS A 126 22.12 -12.28 5.43
N ASN A 127 22.45 -13.12 6.41
CA ASN A 127 21.65 -14.29 6.74
C ASN A 127 20.31 -13.87 7.33
N VAL A 128 20.31 -12.89 8.24
CA VAL A 128 19.08 -12.31 8.81
C VAL A 128 18.23 -11.68 7.71
N ILE A 129 18.82 -10.86 6.83
CA ILE A 129 18.10 -10.21 5.73
C ILE A 129 17.49 -11.24 4.77
N LEU A 130 18.26 -12.26 4.37
CA LEU A 130 17.80 -13.29 3.46
C LEU A 130 16.71 -14.16 4.07
N ALA A 131 16.78 -14.44 5.37
CA ALA A 131 15.78 -15.23 6.06
C ALA A 131 14.45 -14.46 6.20
N TRP A 132 14.48 -13.16 6.51
CA TRP A 132 13.29 -12.31 6.44
C TRP A 132 12.75 -12.15 5.02
N LEU A 133 13.63 -12.02 4.03
CA LEU A 133 13.25 -11.95 2.62
C LEU A 133 12.54 -13.23 2.18
N ARG A 134 13.03 -14.40 2.62
CA ARG A 134 12.41 -15.70 2.38
C ARG A 134 11.02 -15.78 3.00
N MET A 135 10.87 -15.34 4.25
CA MET A 135 9.60 -15.32 4.96
C MET A 135 8.57 -14.43 4.26
N LEU A 136 8.93 -13.17 3.97
CA LEU A 136 8.04 -12.23 3.27
C LEU A 136 7.63 -12.75 1.90
N SER A 137 8.53 -13.43 1.19
CA SER A 137 8.23 -14.04 -0.10
C SER A 137 7.16 -15.14 0.03
N GLU A 138 7.22 -15.98 1.07
CA GLU A 138 6.16 -16.97 1.34
C GLU A 138 4.81 -16.32 1.67
N MET A 139 4.79 -15.28 2.50
CA MET A 139 3.54 -14.57 2.84
C MET A 139 2.88 -13.94 1.61
N VAL A 140 3.69 -13.35 0.72
CA VAL A 140 3.21 -12.79 -0.55
C VAL A 140 2.67 -13.90 -1.44
N ALA A 141 3.37 -15.03 -1.52
CA ALA A 141 2.99 -16.18 -2.33
C ALA A 141 1.66 -16.80 -1.86
N GLU A 142 1.53 -17.06 -0.56
CA GLU A 142 0.32 -17.57 0.07
C GLU A 142 -0.87 -16.62 -0.18
N ARG A 143 -0.66 -15.32 0.02
CA ARG A 143 -1.71 -14.31 -0.23
C ARG A 143 -2.10 -14.23 -1.70
N ALA A 144 -1.15 -14.36 -2.61
CA ALA A 144 -1.41 -14.43 -4.05
C ALA A 144 -2.23 -15.67 -4.39
N ARG A 145 -1.84 -16.87 -3.90
CA ARG A 145 -2.57 -18.12 -4.10
C ARG A 145 -3.98 -18.09 -3.53
N LYS A 146 -4.15 -17.60 -2.29
CA LYS A 146 -5.48 -17.40 -1.66
C LYS A 146 -6.41 -16.51 -2.48
N GLY A 147 -5.86 -15.50 -3.16
CA GLY A 147 -6.62 -14.62 -4.04
C GLY A 147 -6.74 -15.10 -5.49
N GLY A 148 -6.15 -16.24 -5.86
CA GLY A 148 -6.13 -16.73 -7.24
C GLY A 148 -5.21 -15.93 -8.19
N TRP A 149 -4.21 -15.23 -7.64
CA TRP A 149 -3.33 -14.35 -8.42
C TRP A 149 -1.95 -14.97 -8.66
N THR A 150 -1.39 -14.66 -9.82
CA THR A 150 0.05 -14.80 -10.12
C THR A 150 0.60 -13.46 -10.59
N GLY A 151 1.90 -13.19 -10.35
CA GLY A 151 2.51 -11.89 -10.69
C GLY A 151 3.80 -12.02 -11.49
N ARG A 152 4.01 -11.11 -12.44
CA ARG A 152 5.21 -11.09 -13.31
C ARG A 152 6.33 -10.22 -12.74
N THR A 153 5.98 -9.18 -12.01
CA THR A 153 6.92 -8.20 -11.50
C THR A 153 7.15 -8.42 -10.02
N VAL A 154 8.40 -8.62 -9.64
CA VAL A 154 8.83 -8.69 -8.25
C VAL A 154 9.49 -7.38 -7.89
N SER A 155 9.01 -6.73 -6.83
CA SER A 155 9.59 -5.52 -6.27
C SER A 155 10.14 -5.79 -4.89
N LEU A 156 11.33 -5.24 -4.63
CA LEU A 156 12.01 -5.24 -3.35
C LEU A 156 12.16 -3.81 -2.87
N TRP A 157 11.59 -3.53 -1.72
CA TRP A 157 11.81 -2.31 -0.97
C TRP A 157 12.72 -2.58 0.22
N THR A 158 13.69 -1.70 0.45
CA THR A 158 14.53 -1.74 1.65
C THR A 158 14.67 -0.32 2.20
N SER A 159 14.63 -0.18 3.52
CA SER A 159 14.83 1.08 4.21
C SER A 159 15.89 0.94 5.30
N SER A 160 16.66 2.01 5.48
CA SER A 160 17.64 2.24 6.53
C SER A 160 17.28 3.56 7.24
N LYS A 161 18.01 3.95 8.30
CA LYS A 161 17.71 5.20 9.03
C LYS A 161 17.58 6.45 8.15
N ASN A 162 18.39 6.57 7.10
CA ASN A 162 18.48 7.81 6.30
C ASN A 162 18.00 7.64 4.85
N GLU A 163 17.85 6.40 4.38
CA GLU A 163 17.63 6.12 2.97
C GLU A 163 16.67 4.95 2.79
N SER A 164 15.78 5.07 1.81
CA SER A 164 14.99 3.95 1.32
C SER A 164 15.19 3.77 -0.18
N SER A 165 15.13 2.52 -0.64
CA SER A 165 15.29 2.19 -2.04
C SER A 165 14.28 1.14 -2.45
N ILE A 166 13.59 1.39 -3.55
CA ILE A 166 12.73 0.41 -4.23
C ILE A 166 13.39 0.00 -5.55
N ARG A 167 13.38 -1.30 -5.83
CA ARG A 167 13.82 -1.87 -7.10
C ARG A 167 12.85 -2.94 -7.52
N GLN A 168 12.68 -3.10 -8.82
CA GLN A 168 11.76 -4.09 -9.36
C GLN A 168 12.33 -4.72 -10.62
N LYS A 169 11.90 -5.95 -10.90
CA LYS A 169 12.20 -6.63 -12.15
C LYS A 169 10.98 -7.40 -12.62
N THR A 170 10.65 -7.22 -13.90
CA THR A 170 9.59 -7.96 -14.59
C THR A 170 10.18 -9.19 -15.25
N TYR A 171 9.47 -10.32 -15.12
CA TYR A 171 9.88 -11.61 -15.66
C TYR A 171 8.90 -12.09 -16.73
N GLY A 172 9.40 -12.97 -17.60
CA GLY A 172 8.60 -13.55 -18.69
C GLY A 172 7.38 -14.29 -18.17
N LEU A 173 7.57 -15.18 -17.18
CA LEU A 173 6.52 -16.01 -16.59
C LEU A 173 6.04 -15.44 -15.24
N PRO A 174 4.70 -15.36 -15.04
CA PRO A 174 4.14 -15.01 -13.75
C PRO A 174 4.37 -16.14 -12.74
N THR A 175 4.40 -15.80 -11.45
CA THR A 175 4.59 -16.77 -10.38
C THR A 175 3.78 -16.39 -9.15
N ASN A 176 3.40 -17.39 -8.37
CA ASN A 176 2.89 -17.28 -7.01
C ASN A 176 3.63 -18.27 -6.09
N ASP A 177 4.84 -18.69 -6.45
CA ASP A 177 5.71 -19.57 -5.67
C ASP A 177 6.64 -18.73 -4.79
N GLY A 178 6.60 -18.97 -3.47
CA GLY A 178 7.40 -18.23 -2.50
C GLY A 178 8.90 -18.40 -2.69
N TRP A 179 9.36 -19.57 -3.16
CA TRP A 179 10.78 -19.80 -3.46
C TRP A 179 11.24 -19.03 -4.70
N GLU A 180 10.39 -18.98 -5.73
CA GLU A 180 10.71 -18.25 -6.95
C GLU A 180 10.72 -16.74 -6.68
N ILE A 181 9.73 -16.23 -5.94
CA ILE A 181 9.67 -14.84 -5.48
C ILE A 181 10.91 -14.50 -4.65
N PHE A 182 11.32 -15.38 -3.73
CA PHE A 182 12.54 -15.20 -2.93
C PHE A 182 13.79 -15.14 -3.82
N THR A 183 13.94 -16.07 -4.76
CA THR A 183 15.10 -16.14 -5.65
C THR A 183 15.20 -14.89 -6.51
N ARG A 184 14.07 -14.44 -7.07
CA ARG A 184 13.96 -13.21 -7.85
C ARG A 184 14.28 -11.98 -6.99
N SER A 185 13.73 -11.89 -5.78
CA SER A 185 14.00 -10.78 -4.84
C SER A 185 15.47 -10.74 -4.41
N ARG A 186 16.08 -11.90 -4.14
CA ARG A 186 17.51 -12.02 -3.81
C ARG A 186 18.40 -11.52 -4.95
N ALA A 187 18.04 -11.83 -6.20
CA ALA A 187 18.76 -11.33 -7.37
C ALA A 187 18.65 -9.79 -7.51
N ILE A 188 17.51 -9.20 -7.15
CA ILE A 188 17.34 -7.74 -7.10
C ILE A 188 18.20 -7.14 -5.98
N LEU A 189 18.23 -7.77 -4.80
CA LEU A 189 19.05 -7.35 -3.68
C LEU A 189 20.55 -7.35 -4.04
N SER A 190 21.04 -8.39 -4.74
CA SER A 190 22.45 -8.51 -5.13
C SER A 190 22.90 -7.47 -6.17
N GLN A 191 21.98 -6.86 -6.92
CA GLN A 191 22.31 -5.78 -7.87
C GLN A 191 22.63 -4.45 -7.18
N LYS A 192 22.45 -4.36 -5.85
CA LYS A 192 22.85 -3.17 -5.08
C LYS A 192 24.38 -3.15 -4.98
N LYS A 193 25.04 -2.45 -5.92
CA LYS A 193 26.47 -2.14 -5.84
C LYS A 193 26.69 -1.24 -4.61
N GLY A 194 27.48 -1.72 -3.64
CA GLY A 194 27.79 -1.02 -2.39
C GLY A 194 27.49 -1.87 -1.15
N ILE A 195 28.14 -1.55 -0.03
CA ILE A 195 27.80 -2.11 1.29
C ILE A 195 26.33 -1.76 1.54
N ILE A 196 25.46 -2.75 1.79
CA ILE A 196 24.10 -2.48 2.25
C ILE A 196 24.25 -1.64 3.52
N SER A 197 23.88 -0.36 3.45
CA SER A 197 24.10 0.63 4.52
C SER A 197 23.54 0.18 5.87
N GLY A 198 22.59 -0.74 5.82
CA GLY A 198 21.92 -1.42 6.90
C GLY A 198 20.47 -1.62 6.44
N VAL A 199 19.80 -2.66 6.90
CA VAL A 199 18.37 -2.85 6.64
C VAL A 199 17.64 -2.71 7.97
N ARG A 200 16.79 -1.69 8.06
CA ARG A 200 15.84 -1.46 9.16
C ARG A 200 14.46 -1.98 8.80
N ALA A 201 14.06 -1.85 7.54
CA ALA A 201 12.82 -2.44 7.04
C ALA A 201 13.04 -3.00 5.63
N LEU A 202 12.28 -4.04 5.29
CA LEU A 202 12.29 -4.64 3.96
C LEU A 202 10.88 -5.08 3.58
N GLY A 203 10.60 -5.09 2.28
CA GLY A 203 9.31 -5.49 1.75
C GLY A 203 9.46 -6.14 0.38
N VAL A 204 8.61 -7.12 0.14
CA VAL A 204 8.48 -7.81 -1.15
C VAL A 204 7.07 -7.62 -1.66
N SER A 205 6.91 -7.34 -2.95
CA SER A 205 5.60 -7.29 -3.58
C SER A 205 5.60 -7.89 -4.97
N LEU A 206 4.48 -8.51 -5.33
CA LEU A 206 4.12 -8.90 -6.68
C LEU A 206 3.20 -7.86 -7.32
N SER A 207 3.47 -7.51 -8.57
CA SER A 207 2.59 -6.70 -9.43
C SER A 207 2.55 -7.27 -10.85
N GLY A 208 1.74 -6.65 -11.72
CA GLY A 208 1.38 -7.25 -13.01
C GLY A 208 0.62 -8.55 -12.78
N LEU A 209 -0.41 -8.47 -11.93
CA LEU A 209 -1.17 -9.62 -11.46
C LEU A 209 -2.14 -10.10 -12.54
N ILE A 210 -2.25 -11.41 -12.67
CA ILE A 210 -3.15 -12.10 -13.61
C ILE A 210 -3.99 -13.08 -12.80
N SER A 211 -5.31 -13.06 -13.02
CA SER A 211 -6.30 -13.88 -12.29
C SER A 211 -6.43 -15.30 -12.82
N ASP A 212 -5.49 -15.74 -13.65
CA ASP A 212 -5.53 -17.05 -14.28
C ASP A 212 -4.14 -17.69 -14.15
N CYS A 213 -4.09 -18.76 -13.35
CA CYS A 213 -2.89 -19.58 -13.28
C CYS A 213 -2.83 -20.37 -14.58
N ALA A 214 -2.14 -19.84 -15.58
CA ALA A 214 -1.87 -20.57 -16.82
C ALA A 214 -1.36 -21.97 -16.45
N LEU A 215 -2.18 -22.99 -16.69
CA LEU A 215 -1.91 -24.37 -16.30
C LEU A 215 -0.57 -24.77 -16.90
N SER A 216 0.43 -25.00 -16.06
CA SER A 216 1.70 -25.52 -16.56
C SER A 216 1.45 -26.91 -17.11
N LEU A 217 1.85 -27.14 -18.35
CA LEU A 217 1.76 -28.46 -18.99
C LEU A 217 2.82 -29.43 -18.46
N LEU A 218 3.81 -28.94 -17.70
CA LEU A 218 4.91 -29.73 -17.18
C LEU A 218 4.51 -30.41 -15.87
N THR A 219 4.67 -31.73 -15.82
CA THR A 219 4.29 -32.57 -14.67
C THR A 219 4.95 -32.14 -13.35
N GLU A 220 6.23 -31.75 -13.40
CA GLU A 220 6.96 -31.30 -12.20
C GLU A 220 6.43 -29.98 -11.63
N GLN A 221 5.99 -29.07 -12.50
CA GLN A 221 5.41 -27.81 -12.06
C GLN A 221 4.02 -28.01 -11.45
N LYS A 222 3.20 -28.90 -12.03
CA LYS A 222 1.91 -29.31 -11.43
C LYS A 222 2.06 -29.91 -10.05
N LYS A 223 3.03 -30.82 -9.86
CA LYS A 223 3.33 -31.41 -8.55
C LYS A 223 3.70 -30.34 -7.53
N ARG A 224 4.51 -29.37 -7.94
CA ARG A 224 4.97 -28.26 -7.10
C ARG A 224 3.82 -27.32 -6.71
N GLU A 225 2.97 -26.95 -7.66
CA GLU A 225 1.76 -26.16 -7.40
C GLU A 225 0.82 -26.89 -6.43
N ALA A 226 0.55 -28.17 -6.68
CA ALA A 226 -0.28 -29.00 -5.80
C ALA A 226 0.30 -29.11 -4.37
N LEU A 227 1.62 -29.27 -4.26
CA LEU A 227 2.32 -29.30 -2.96
C LEU A 227 2.12 -27.98 -2.20
N LEU A 228 2.32 -26.83 -2.86
CA LEU A 228 2.17 -25.52 -2.23
C LEU A 228 0.72 -25.28 -1.79
N CYS A 229 -0.26 -25.62 -2.62
CA CYS A 229 -1.67 -25.55 -2.26
C CYS A 229 -2.01 -26.46 -1.08
N ALA A 230 -1.46 -27.69 -1.04
CA ALA A 230 -1.65 -28.59 0.10
C ALA A 230 -1.04 -28.02 1.38
N MET A 231 0.17 -27.45 1.32
CA MET A 231 0.79 -26.77 2.46
C MET A 231 -0.08 -25.63 2.99
N ASP A 232 -0.62 -24.81 2.10
CA ASP A 232 -1.52 -23.70 2.47
C ASP A 232 -2.80 -24.21 3.15
N GLN A 233 -3.38 -25.33 2.67
CA GLN A 233 -4.56 -25.95 3.28
C GLN A 233 -4.28 -26.48 4.69
N VAL A 234 -3.11 -27.11 4.90
CA VAL A 234 -2.70 -27.56 6.24
C VAL A 234 -2.53 -26.34 7.17
N ASN A 235 -1.86 -25.29 6.72
CA ASN A 235 -1.69 -24.07 7.50
C ASN A 235 -3.02 -23.38 7.83
N ALA A 236 -3.95 -23.31 6.87
CA ALA A 236 -5.27 -22.75 7.11
C ALA A 236 -6.08 -23.53 8.16
N ARG A 237 -5.88 -24.86 8.26
CA ARG A 237 -6.63 -25.72 9.19
C ARG A 237 -6.01 -25.79 10.58
N TYR A 238 -4.68 -25.87 10.68
CA TYR A 238 -3.97 -26.13 11.94
C TYR A 238 -3.27 -24.88 12.51
N GLY A 239 -3.35 -23.76 11.81
CA GLY A 239 -2.77 -22.49 12.19
C GLY A 239 -1.62 -22.09 11.28
N ASP A 240 -1.48 -20.79 11.08
CA ASP A 240 -0.47 -20.22 10.20
C ASP A 240 0.93 -20.72 10.56
N TRP A 241 1.71 -21.05 9.53
CA TRP A 241 3.09 -21.55 9.63
C TRP A 241 3.29 -22.88 10.36
N THR A 242 2.25 -23.72 10.44
CA THR A 242 2.39 -25.12 10.88
C THR A 242 3.38 -25.90 10.00
N LEU A 243 3.29 -25.72 8.69
CA LEU A 243 4.26 -26.15 7.69
C LEU A 243 4.98 -24.92 7.15
N SER A 244 6.31 -24.94 7.20
CA SER A 244 7.14 -23.88 6.69
C SER A 244 8.45 -24.43 6.10
N PRO A 245 9.09 -23.72 5.16
CA PRO A 245 10.43 -24.06 4.70
C PRO A 245 11.42 -24.17 5.87
N ALA A 246 12.22 -25.22 5.92
CA ALA A 246 13.14 -25.50 7.04
C ALA A 246 14.08 -24.34 7.40
N VAL A 247 14.49 -23.53 6.40
CA VAL A 247 15.34 -22.34 6.60
C VAL A 247 14.68 -21.25 7.46
N LEU A 248 13.36 -21.30 7.66
CA LEU A 248 12.60 -20.38 8.49
C LEU A 248 12.38 -20.89 9.92
N SER A 249 12.84 -22.09 10.27
CA SER A 249 12.66 -22.69 11.61
C SER A 249 13.21 -21.83 12.75
N HIS A 250 14.21 -20.99 12.49
CA HIS A 250 14.81 -20.08 13.47
C HIS A 250 14.17 -18.69 13.51
N ILE A 251 13.23 -18.40 12.62
CA ILE A 251 12.47 -17.15 12.59
C ILE A 251 11.05 -17.47 13.06
N ASN A 252 10.64 -16.92 14.20
CA ASN A 252 9.29 -17.13 14.68
C ASN A 252 8.33 -16.11 14.06
N PRO A 253 7.40 -16.53 13.18
CA PRO A 253 6.43 -15.64 12.56
C PRO A 253 5.32 -15.18 13.51
N ARG A 254 5.17 -15.80 14.70
CA ARG A 254 4.09 -15.48 15.64
C ARG A 254 4.29 -14.17 16.42
N ASN A 255 5.49 -13.57 16.38
CA ASN A 255 5.81 -12.31 17.04
C ASN A 255 5.66 -11.08 16.13
N THR A 256 4.95 -11.18 15.00
CA THR A 256 4.81 -10.09 14.03
C THR A 256 3.49 -9.31 14.09
N ASN A 257 2.72 -9.40 15.19
CA ASN A 257 1.56 -8.55 15.44
C ASN A 257 1.75 -7.73 16.72
#